data_AF-A0A3R7YIC7-F1
#
_entry.id   AF-A0A3R7YIC7-F1
#
_cell.length_a   1.000
_cell.length_b   1.000
_cell.length_c   1.000
_cell.angle_alpha   90.00
_cell.angle_beta   90.00
_cell.angle_gamma   90.00
#
_symmetry.space_group_name_H-M   'P 1'
#
loop_
_entity.id
_entity.type
_entity.pdbx_description
1 polymer ?
#
loop_
_entity_poly.entity_id
_entity_poly.type
_entity_poly.pdbx_seq_one_letter_code
_entity_poly.pdbx_strand_id
1 'polypeptide(L)'
;MKLLAALVHATAASELVFDSLAPLGDTGTTISKDKSVGVQFRTPHASSSASLVLDYVNFTLRTAHIPSNVELWLRADFFRTIYGPKSRSPSRIPIRTFAQQATYQWVPDSRIVLEPNTNYWFTVHSNGETKDELPIWLDGAKKFSTANDPLRDVAQAYTKTERGPWSVLPLSQNRTVPSLQVYAKYNA
;
A
#
# COMPACT_ATOMS: atom_id res chain seq x y z
N MET A 1 20.26 -1.38 -49.97
CA MET A 1 19.03 -1.73 -49.24
C MET A 1 19.19 -1.23 -47.81
N LYS A 2 18.29 -0.36 -47.32
CA LYS A 2 18.32 0.12 -45.93
C LYS A 2 17.32 -0.72 -45.13
N LEU A 3 17.82 -1.57 -44.23
CA LEU A 3 16.99 -2.29 -43.27
C LEU A 3 16.70 -1.33 -42.10
N LEU A 4 15.45 -0.92 -41.95
CA LEU A 4 14.97 -0.30 -40.71
C LEU A 4 14.78 -1.41 -39.68
N ALA A 5 15.64 -1.42 -38.64
CA ALA A 5 15.40 -2.21 -37.46
C ALA A 5 14.28 -1.52 -36.65
N ALA A 6 13.08 -2.07 -36.68
CA ALA A 6 12.01 -1.68 -35.77
C ALA A 6 12.33 -2.25 -34.39
N LEU A 7 12.80 -1.41 -33.47
CA LEU A 7 12.98 -1.76 -32.07
C LEU A 7 11.60 -1.86 -31.42
N VAL A 8 11.06 -3.07 -31.32
CA VAL A 8 9.86 -3.35 -30.53
C VAL A 8 10.26 -3.29 -29.06
N HIS A 9 9.93 -2.19 -28.39
CA HIS A 9 10.00 -2.13 -26.93
C HIS A 9 8.88 -3.03 -26.38
N ALA A 10 9.22 -4.26 -25.99
CA ALA A 10 8.33 -5.10 -25.21
C ALA A 10 8.19 -4.46 -23.81
N THR A 11 7.07 -3.78 -23.57
CA THR A 11 6.72 -3.30 -22.23
C THR A 11 6.33 -4.50 -21.38
N ALA A 12 7.11 -4.84 -20.34
CA ALA A 12 6.75 -5.88 -19.40
C ALA A 12 5.42 -5.51 -18.70
N ALA A 13 4.42 -6.39 -18.78
CA ALA A 13 3.15 -6.22 -18.10
C ALA A 13 3.35 -6.34 -16.58
N SER A 14 2.59 -5.55 -15.82
CA SER A 14 2.63 -5.59 -14.36
C SER A 14 1.77 -6.75 -13.83
N GLU A 15 2.29 -7.45 -12.84
CA GLU A 15 1.70 -8.60 -12.17
C GLU A 15 1.31 -8.25 -10.73
N LEU A 16 0.24 -8.85 -10.24
CA LEU A 16 -0.26 -8.66 -8.90
C LEU A 16 0.55 -9.53 -7.92
N VAL A 17 1.35 -8.91 -7.06
CA VAL A 17 2.22 -9.61 -6.09
C VAL A 17 1.61 -9.72 -4.70
N PHE A 18 0.63 -8.87 -4.40
CA PHE A 18 -0.18 -8.97 -3.18
C PHE A 18 -1.57 -8.38 -3.41
N ASP A 19 -2.58 -9.01 -2.80
CA ASP A 19 -3.97 -8.57 -2.88
C ASP A 19 -4.74 -8.93 -1.59
N SER A 20 -5.25 -7.92 -0.89
CA SER A 20 -6.20 -8.05 0.21
C SER A 20 -7.67 -7.87 -0.22
N LEU A 21 -7.91 -7.77 -1.53
CA LEU A 21 -9.20 -7.54 -2.21
C LEU A 21 -9.80 -6.17 -1.93
N ALA A 22 -10.63 -5.70 -2.87
CA ALA A 22 -11.40 -4.48 -2.70
C ALA A 22 -12.33 -4.58 -1.46
N PRO A 23 -12.63 -3.47 -0.76
CA PRO A 23 -13.54 -3.47 0.38
C PRO A 23 -14.97 -3.85 -0.01
N LEU A 24 -15.63 -4.68 0.82
CA LEU A 24 -17.07 -4.98 0.69
C LEU A 24 -17.94 -4.13 1.63
N GLY A 25 -17.33 -3.44 2.60
CA GLY A 25 -18.03 -2.68 3.62
C GLY A 25 -17.36 -1.34 3.90
N ASP A 26 -17.69 -0.77 5.05
CA ASP A 26 -17.29 0.59 5.44
C ASP A 26 -16.38 0.60 6.69
N THR A 27 -15.99 -0.58 7.17
CA THR A 27 -15.02 -0.75 8.25
C THR A 27 -13.62 -0.44 7.77
N GLY A 28 -12.80 0.10 8.65
CA GLY A 28 -11.41 0.42 8.33
C GLY A 28 -10.71 1.16 9.46
N THR A 29 -9.52 1.63 9.15
CA THR A 29 -8.67 2.32 10.12
C THR A 29 -8.48 3.78 9.73
N THR A 30 -8.78 4.69 10.65
CA THR A 30 -8.51 6.12 10.48
C THR A 30 -7.02 6.40 10.31
N ILE A 31 -6.70 7.28 9.37
CA ILE A 31 -5.37 7.84 9.15
C ILE A 31 -5.43 9.33 9.48
N SER A 32 -4.41 9.85 10.18
CA SER A 32 -4.32 11.24 10.57
C SER A 32 -2.88 11.74 10.54
N LYS A 33 -2.69 13.01 10.90
CA LYS A 33 -1.37 13.61 11.14
C LYS A 33 -0.53 12.83 12.17
N ASP A 34 -1.18 12.28 13.19
CA ASP A 34 -0.50 11.53 14.26
C ASP A 34 -0.49 10.02 14.03
N LYS A 35 -1.46 9.52 13.27
CA LYS A 35 -1.68 8.08 13.09
C LYS A 35 -1.48 7.68 11.64
N SER A 36 -0.32 7.10 11.37
CA SER A 36 -0.06 6.36 10.14
C SER A 36 -0.52 4.92 10.29
N VAL A 37 -0.90 4.30 9.18
CA VAL A 37 -1.32 2.89 9.12
C VAL A 37 -0.44 2.16 8.12
N GLY A 38 -0.14 0.90 8.38
CA GLY A 38 0.72 0.07 7.53
C GLY A 38 0.17 -1.34 7.36
N VAL A 39 0.43 -1.91 6.18
CA VAL A 39 0.15 -3.31 5.85
C VAL A 39 1.45 -3.99 5.50
N GLN A 40 1.72 -5.11 6.17
CA GLN A 40 2.80 -6.03 5.83
C GLN A 40 2.30 -7.07 4.87
N PHE A 41 3.17 -7.48 3.95
CA PHE A 41 2.97 -8.65 3.12
C PHE A 41 4.32 -9.25 2.70
N ARG A 42 4.29 -10.49 2.23
CA ARG A 42 5.45 -11.15 1.64
C ARG A 42 5.36 -11.14 0.12
N THR A 43 6.46 -10.82 -0.55
CA THR A 43 6.60 -10.98 -1.99
C THR A 43 6.58 -12.45 -2.41
N PRO A 44 6.11 -12.78 -3.61
CA PRO A 44 6.07 -14.16 -4.08
C PRO A 44 7.47 -14.78 -4.11
N HIS A 45 7.50 -16.12 -4.08
CA HIS A 45 8.71 -16.86 -4.40
C HIS A 45 9.16 -16.54 -5.82
N ALA A 46 10.46 -16.41 -6.03
CA ALA A 46 11.01 -16.31 -7.37
C ALA A 46 10.76 -17.63 -8.11
N SER A 47 9.81 -17.61 -9.04
CA SER A 47 9.61 -18.71 -10.00
C SER A 47 10.67 -18.70 -11.11
N SER A 48 11.38 -17.58 -11.27
CA SER A 48 12.46 -17.39 -12.25
C SER A 48 13.60 -16.55 -11.65
N SER A 49 14.75 -16.50 -12.33
CA SER A 49 15.87 -15.61 -11.99
C SER A 49 15.57 -14.13 -12.26
N ALA A 50 14.41 -13.78 -12.80
CA ALA A 50 14.04 -12.41 -13.11
C ALA A 50 13.66 -11.66 -11.83
N SER A 51 14.27 -10.49 -11.63
CA SER A 51 13.93 -9.60 -10.52
C SER A 51 12.60 -8.89 -10.79
N LEU A 52 11.78 -8.72 -9.77
CA LEU A 52 10.56 -7.92 -9.84
C LEU A 52 10.87 -6.48 -9.41
N VAL A 53 10.29 -5.51 -10.10
CA VAL A 53 10.36 -4.10 -9.76
C VAL A 53 8.96 -3.63 -9.40
N LEU A 54 8.82 -2.98 -8.24
CA LEU A 54 7.55 -2.40 -7.82
C LEU A 54 7.10 -1.37 -8.85
N ASP A 55 5.88 -1.52 -9.36
CA ASP A 55 5.31 -0.65 -10.38
C ASP A 55 4.39 0.39 -9.73
N TYR A 56 3.35 -0.07 -9.03
CA TYR A 56 2.44 0.79 -8.28
C TYR A 56 1.69 0.01 -7.21
N VAL A 57 1.01 0.76 -6.34
CA VAL A 57 0.18 0.23 -5.26
C VAL A 57 -1.17 0.92 -5.28
N ASN A 58 -2.25 0.14 -5.27
CA ASN A 58 -3.60 0.66 -5.10
C ASN A 58 -4.08 0.42 -3.67
N PHE A 59 -4.79 1.39 -3.11
CA PHE A 59 -5.40 1.30 -1.79
C PHE A 59 -6.70 2.11 -1.76
N THR A 60 -7.69 1.68 -0.97
CA THR A 60 -9.04 2.26 -1.00
C THR A 60 -9.39 2.94 0.32
N LEU A 61 -9.79 4.20 0.24
CA LEU A 61 -10.18 5.01 1.37
C LEU A 61 -11.68 5.33 1.32
N ARG A 62 -12.29 5.50 2.49
CA ARG A 62 -13.56 6.23 2.64
C ARG A 62 -13.25 7.69 2.96
N THR A 63 -13.81 8.57 2.15
CA THR A 63 -13.61 10.03 2.20
C THR A 63 -14.92 10.81 2.07
N ALA A 64 -16.07 10.15 1.92
CA ALA A 64 -17.37 10.81 1.78
C ALA A 64 -17.78 11.69 2.97
N HIS A 65 -17.25 11.42 4.17
CA HIS A 65 -17.52 12.21 5.37
C HIS A 65 -16.63 13.47 5.46
N ILE A 66 -15.62 13.60 4.60
CA ILE A 66 -14.69 14.72 4.62
C ILE A 66 -15.31 15.92 3.89
N PRO A 67 -15.25 17.14 4.48
CA PRO A 67 -15.70 18.34 3.79
C PRO A 67 -14.95 18.58 2.47
N SER A 68 -15.65 18.99 1.41
CA SER A 68 -15.02 19.22 0.09
C SER A 68 -14.17 20.50 0.02
N ASN A 69 -14.23 21.36 1.05
CA ASN A 69 -13.53 22.63 1.13
C ASN A 69 -12.19 22.56 1.91
N VAL A 70 -11.74 21.36 2.29
CA VAL A 70 -10.44 21.18 2.96
C VAL A 70 -9.36 20.67 2.01
N GLU A 71 -8.13 21.13 2.21
CA GLU A 71 -6.97 20.67 1.45
C GLU A 71 -6.23 19.55 2.19
N LEU A 72 -6.62 18.31 1.90
CA LEU A 72 -5.98 17.13 2.47
C LEU A 72 -5.10 16.41 1.45
N TRP A 73 -4.07 15.76 1.96
CA TRP A 73 -3.16 14.91 1.21
C TRP A 73 -2.83 13.64 1.97
N LEU A 74 -2.35 12.67 1.20
CA LEU A 74 -1.80 11.41 1.67
C LEU A 74 -0.31 11.36 1.36
N ARG A 75 0.44 10.66 2.21
CA ARG A 75 1.80 10.22 1.92
C ARG A 75 1.83 8.71 2.09
N ALA A 76 2.44 8.04 1.12
CA ALA A 76 2.68 6.63 1.24
C ALA A 76 4.18 6.31 1.11
N ASP A 77 4.59 5.27 1.80
CA ASP A 77 5.96 4.78 1.85
C ASP A 77 5.99 3.27 1.72
N PHE A 78 7.08 2.75 1.16
CA PHE A 78 7.32 1.32 0.97
C PHE A 78 8.70 0.94 1.48
N PHE A 79 8.77 -0.03 2.39
CA PHE A 79 10.04 -0.41 3.02
C PHE A 79 10.05 -1.85 3.51
N ARG A 80 11.25 -2.42 3.66
CA ARG A 80 11.41 -3.80 4.20
C ARG A 80 11.08 -3.87 5.69
N THR A 81 11.33 -2.80 6.44
CA THR A 81 11.10 -2.76 7.89
C THR A 81 10.55 -1.40 8.32
N ILE A 82 9.46 -1.42 9.11
CA ILE A 82 8.86 -0.26 9.79
C ILE A 82 9.82 0.44 10.76
N TYR A 83 10.90 -0.23 11.16
CA TYR A 83 11.91 0.30 12.09
C TYR A 83 13.10 0.96 11.37
N GLY A 84 13.10 0.99 10.05
CA GLY A 84 14.18 1.57 9.23
C GLY A 84 14.14 3.09 9.15
N PRO A 85 15.20 3.73 8.62
CA PRO A 85 15.22 5.16 8.38
C PRO A 85 14.07 5.57 7.44
N LYS A 86 13.33 6.61 7.82
CA LYS A 86 12.19 7.12 7.05
C LYS A 86 12.69 7.84 5.80
N SER A 87 12.04 7.61 4.66
CA SER A 87 12.33 8.34 3.42
C SER A 87 12.18 9.84 3.65
N ARG A 88 13.15 10.62 3.16
CA ARG A 88 13.06 12.09 3.18
C ARG A 88 12.20 12.52 1.99
N SER A 89 10.91 12.69 2.25
CA SER A 89 9.92 13.39 1.40
C SER A 89 9.26 12.54 0.31
N PRO A 90 8.41 11.56 0.66
CA PRO A 90 7.53 10.94 -0.33
C PRO A 90 6.58 11.97 -0.96
N SER A 91 6.31 11.81 -2.26
CA SER A 91 5.32 12.60 -2.99
C SER A 91 3.95 12.62 -2.30
N ARG A 92 3.29 13.79 -2.30
CA ARG A 92 1.95 13.96 -1.73
C ARG A 92 0.90 13.55 -2.76
N ILE A 93 -0.06 12.73 -2.35
CA ILE A 93 -1.24 12.39 -3.15
C ILE A 93 -2.40 13.24 -2.64
N PRO A 94 -2.94 14.20 -3.40
CA PRO A 94 -4.05 15.03 -2.94
C PRO A 94 -5.34 14.21 -2.82
N ILE A 95 -6.12 14.45 -1.77
CA ILE A 95 -7.46 13.87 -1.61
C ILE A 95 -8.44 14.75 -2.39
N ARG A 96 -8.81 14.31 -3.60
CA ARG A 96 -9.76 15.03 -4.48
C ARG A 96 -11.08 14.30 -4.72
N THR A 97 -11.12 13.01 -4.37
CA THR A 97 -12.30 12.16 -4.54
C THR A 97 -12.95 11.96 -3.17
N PHE A 98 -14.19 12.41 -3.02
CA PHE A 98 -14.97 12.31 -1.79
C PHE A 98 -16.09 11.27 -1.98
N ALA A 99 -15.81 10.03 -1.63
CA ALA A 99 -16.71 8.90 -1.90
C ALA A 99 -16.70 7.87 -0.77
N GLN A 100 -17.71 7.00 -0.75
CA GLN A 100 -17.77 5.88 0.20
C GLN A 100 -16.59 4.93 0.00
N GLN A 101 -16.16 4.76 -1.25
CA GLN A 101 -14.94 4.06 -1.63
C GLN A 101 -14.22 4.86 -2.72
N ALA A 102 -13.03 5.36 -2.41
CA ALA A 102 -12.15 6.09 -3.31
C ALA A 102 -10.81 5.35 -3.39
N THR A 103 -10.49 4.80 -4.55
CA THR A 103 -9.21 4.12 -4.78
C THR A 103 -8.15 5.12 -5.19
N TYR A 104 -7.01 5.09 -4.50
CA TYR A 104 -5.83 5.88 -4.78
C TYR A 104 -4.71 4.96 -5.27
N GLN A 105 -3.91 5.48 -6.19
CA GLN A 105 -2.71 4.82 -6.69
C GLN A 105 -1.48 5.59 -6.20
N TRP A 106 -0.52 4.85 -5.66
CA TRP A 106 0.82 5.34 -5.35
C TRP A 106 1.83 4.68 -6.28
N VAL A 107 2.73 5.50 -6.83
CA VAL A 107 3.85 5.07 -7.68
C VAL A 107 5.13 5.46 -6.95
N PRO A 108 6.12 4.56 -6.82
CA PRO A 108 7.36 4.89 -6.13
C PRO A 108 8.13 5.98 -6.90
N ASP A 109 8.65 6.97 -6.17
CA ASP A 109 9.43 8.08 -6.75
C ASP A 109 10.78 7.62 -7.35
N SER A 110 11.25 6.43 -6.96
CA SER A 110 12.45 5.81 -7.50
C SER A 110 12.26 4.31 -7.67
N ARG A 111 13.11 3.69 -8.49
CA ARG A 111 13.02 2.26 -8.81
C ARG A 111 13.26 1.39 -7.56
N ILE A 112 12.28 0.57 -7.19
CA ILE A 112 12.38 -0.38 -6.06
C ILE A 112 12.40 -1.82 -6.60
N VAL A 113 13.54 -2.49 -6.45
CA VAL A 113 13.65 -3.93 -6.75
C VAL A 113 13.14 -4.73 -5.55
N LEU A 114 12.19 -5.62 -5.80
CA LEU A 114 11.61 -6.51 -4.81
C LEU A 114 12.48 -7.75 -4.69
N GLU A 115 12.95 -8.02 -3.48
CA GLU A 115 13.58 -9.30 -3.17
C GLU A 115 12.50 -10.39 -3.09
N PRO A 116 12.74 -11.59 -3.66
CA PRO A 116 11.82 -12.71 -3.55
C PRO A 116 11.61 -13.15 -2.09
N ASN A 117 10.43 -13.70 -1.78
CA ASN A 117 10.12 -14.28 -0.46
C ASN A 117 10.50 -13.34 0.73
N THR A 118 10.31 -12.03 0.56
CA THR A 118 10.73 -11.01 1.51
C THR A 118 9.54 -10.21 2.00
N ASN A 119 9.51 -9.90 3.30
CA ASN A 119 8.47 -9.08 3.90
C ASN A 119 8.72 -7.60 3.63
N TYR A 120 7.67 -6.93 3.17
CA TYR A 120 7.63 -5.48 2.98
C TYR A 120 6.41 -4.90 3.69
N TRP A 121 6.49 -3.61 3.94
CA TRP A 121 5.43 -2.80 4.49
C TRP A 121 5.10 -1.69 3.51
N PHE A 122 3.81 -1.50 3.27
CA PHE A 122 3.27 -0.31 2.63
C PHE A 122 2.50 0.50 3.68
N THR A 123 2.81 1.78 3.82
CA THR A 123 2.21 2.62 4.84
C THR A 123 1.61 3.88 4.26
N VAL A 124 0.54 4.36 4.88
CA VAL A 124 -0.18 5.56 4.47
C VAL A 124 -0.35 6.49 5.68
N HIS A 125 -0.15 7.77 5.43
CA HIS A 125 -0.26 8.88 6.36
C HIS A 125 -1.09 9.99 5.71
N SER A 126 -1.73 10.85 6.51
CA SER A 126 -2.50 12.00 6.05
C SER A 126 -2.19 13.23 6.91
N ASN A 127 -2.47 14.43 6.42
CA ASN A 127 -2.44 15.65 7.22
C ASN A 127 -3.73 15.98 7.96
N GLY A 128 -4.78 15.15 7.87
CA GLY A 128 -6.03 15.41 8.59
C GLY A 128 -5.83 15.48 10.11
N GLU A 129 -6.38 16.51 10.75
CA GLU A 129 -6.19 16.78 12.19
C GLU A 129 -7.47 16.51 12.99
N THR A 130 -8.63 16.88 12.45
CA THR A 130 -9.93 16.73 13.11
C THR A 130 -10.66 15.47 12.67
N LYS A 131 -11.65 15.00 13.46
CA LYS A 131 -12.35 13.73 13.20
C LYS A 131 -13.03 13.67 11.83
N ASP A 132 -13.55 14.79 11.35
CA ASP A 132 -14.19 14.96 10.05
C ASP A 132 -13.17 15.06 8.90
N GLU A 133 -11.88 15.27 9.18
CA GLU A 133 -10.80 15.31 8.19
C GLU A 133 -10.03 13.99 8.07
N LEU A 134 -10.42 12.95 8.82
CA LEU A 134 -9.65 11.70 8.84
C LEU A 134 -10.09 10.76 7.71
N PRO A 135 -9.29 10.53 6.66
CA PRO A 135 -9.55 9.44 5.74
C PRO A 135 -9.53 8.10 6.49
N ILE A 136 -10.39 7.19 6.07
CA ILE A 136 -10.49 5.84 6.64
C ILE A 136 -9.99 4.87 5.60
N TRP A 137 -8.87 4.19 5.88
CA TRP A 137 -8.39 3.12 5.02
C TRP A 137 -9.23 1.87 5.24
N LEU A 138 -10.08 1.58 4.27
CA LEU A 138 -11.07 0.52 4.34
C LEU A 138 -10.42 -0.84 4.37
N ASP A 139 -10.97 -1.75 5.16
CA ASP A 139 -10.52 -3.14 5.24
C ASP A 139 -10.73 -3.86 3.91
N GLY A 140 -9.73 -4.62 3.49
CA GLY A 140 -9.86 -5.52 2.36
C GLY A 140 -10.82 -6.67 2.67
N ALA A 141 -11.47 -7.21 1.64
CA ALA A 141 -12.42 -8.31 1.82
C ALA A 141 -11.75 -9.65 2.16
N LYS A 142 -10.45 -9.80 1.89
CA LYS A 142 -9.72 -11.02 2.17
C LYS A 142 -9.47 -11.19 3.67
N LYS A 143 -9.89 -12.35 4.20
CA LYS A 143 -9.57 -12.79 5.56
C LYS A 143 -8.28 -13.58 5.57
N PHE A 144 -7.42 -13.32 6.54
CA PHE A 144 -6.16 -14.02 6.75
C PHE A 144 -6.23 -14.88 8.00
N SER A 145 -5.92 -16.16 7.84
CA SER A 145 -5.92 -17.19 8.87
C SER A 145 -4.66 -18.03 8.74
N THR A 146 -4.43 -18.96 9.68
CA THR A 146 -3.32 -19.91 9.56
C THR A 146 -3.42 -20.83 8.34
N ALA A 147 -4.59 -20.93 7.68
CA ALA A 147 -4.77 -21.75 6.49
C ALA A 147 -4.22 -21.08 5.21
N ASN A 148 -4.37 -19.76 5.08
CA ASN A 148 -3.97 -19.02 3.87
C ASN A 148 -2.83 -18.02 4.10
N ASP A 149 -2.41 -17.83 5.34
CA ASP A 149 -1.18 -17.16 5.74
C ASP A 149 -0.55 -17.88 6.95
N PRO A 150 -0.01 -19.09 6.74
CA PRO A 150 0.57 -19.90 7.81
C PRO A 150 1.82 -19.26 8.43
N LEU A 151 2.55 -18.46 7.64
CA LEU A 151 3.77 -17.78 8.07
C LEU A 151 3.52 -16.45 8.76
N ARG A 152 2.26 -16.00 8.82
CA ARG A 152 1.83 -14.78 9.52
C ARG A 152 2.49 -13.51 8.94
N ASP A 153 2.67 -13.49 7.63
CA ASP A 153 3.35 -12.39 6.94
C ASP A 153 2.43 -11.20 6.64
N VAL A 154 1.12 -11.40 6.76
CA VAL A 154 0.13 -10.34 6.52
C VAL A 154 -0.23 -9.67 7.84
N ALA A 155 0.26 -8.47 8.09
CA ALA A 155 0.04 -7.78 9.36
C ALA A 155 -0.43 -6.35 9.14
N GLN A 156 -1.08 -5.79 10.15
CA GLN A 156 -1.37 -4.36 10.20
C GLN A 156 -0.55 -3.73 11.31
N ALA A 157 -0.04 -2.52 11.07
CA ALA A 157 0.63 -1.72 12.08
C ALA A 157 0.11 -0.28 12.06
N TYR A 158 0.34 0.45 13.15
CA TYR A 158 0.00 1.87 13.24
C TYR A 158 0.98 2.63 14.13
N THR A 159 1.07 3.95 13.92
CA THR A 159 1.69 4.88 14.88
C THR A 159 0.62 5.53 15.73
N LYS A 160 0.97 5.95 16.95
CA LYS A 160 0.07 6.72 17.83
C LYS A 160 0.34 8.23 17.80
N THR A 161 1.52 8.63 17.35
CA THR A 161 1.99 10.01 17.28
C THR A 161 2.71 10.25 15.97
N GLU A 162 2.78 11.52 15.52
CA GLU A 162 3.54 11.87 14.32
C GLU A 162 4.97 11.31 14.45
N ARG A 163 5.36 10.49 13.48
CA ARG A 163 6.66 9.81 13.42
C ARG A 163 7.01 8.93 14.64
N GLY A 164 6.04 8.60 15.49
CA GLY A 164 6.23 7.73 16.65
C GLY A 164 6.62 6.28 16.29
N PRO A 165 6.83 5.45 17.32
CA PRO A 165 7.10 4.03 17.12
C PRO A 165 5.89 3.32 16.52
N TRP A 166 6.18 2.34 15.65
CA TRP A 166 5.14 1.48 15.09
C TRP A 166 4.72 0.39 16.08
N SER A 167 3.41 0.21 16.20
CA SER A 167 2.79 -0.89 16.92
C SER A 167 2.16 -1.85 15.92
N VAL A 168 2.64 -3.09 15.88
CA VAL A 168 2.04 -4.16 15.06
C VAL A 168 0.84 -4.73 15.83
N LEU A 169 -0.31 -4.86 15.16
CA LEU A 169 -1.50 -5.44 15.76
C LEU A 169 -1.29 -6.94 16.03
N PRO A 170 -1.81 -7.48 17.16
CA PRO A 170 -1.79 -8.92 17.41
C PRO A 170 -2.47 -9.68 16.27
N LEU A 171 -1.83 -10.75 15.82
CA LEU A 171 -2.33 -11.56 14.71
C LEU A 171 -3.38 -12.56 15.23
N SER A 172 -4.66 -12.21 15.05
CA SER A 172 -5.79 -13.09 15.35
C SER A 172 -6.17 -13.98 14.15
N GLN A 173 -6.96 -15.02 14.42
CA GLN A 173 -7.60 -15.80 13.37
C GLN A 173 -8.61 -14.94 12.59
N ASN A 174 -8.73 -15.18 11.29
CA ASN A 174 -9.65 -14.46 10.38
C ASN A 174 -9.49 -12.93 10.40
N ARG A 175 -8.25 -12.45 10.57
CA ARG A 175 -7.96 -11.02 10.58
C ARG A 175 -8.14 -10.40 9.19
N THR A 176 -8.46 -9.12 9.18
CA THR A 176 -8.40 -8.25 8.00
C THR A 176 -7.20 -7.34 8.10
N VAL A 177 -6.76 -6.86 6.94
CA VAL A 177 -5.87 -5.71 6.83
C VAL A 177 -6.53 -4.70 5.90
N PRO A 178 -6.12 -3.42 5.96
CA PRO A 178 -6.55 -2.44 4.98
C PRO A 178 -6.37 -2.90 3.53
N SER A 179 -7.28 -2.44 2.66
CA SER A 179 -7.36 -2.79 1.24
C SER A 179 -6.10 -2.36 0.50
N LEU A 180 -5.42 -3.31 -0.12
CA LEU A 180 -4.12 -3.12 -0.72
C LEU A 180 -3.93 -4.09 -1.89
N GLN A 181 -3.57 -3.54 -3.04
CA GLN A 181 -3.12 -4.29 -4.21
C GLN A 181 -1.74 -3.79 -4.60
N VAL A 182 -0.78 -4.69 -4.72
CA VAL A 182 0.61 -4.35 -5.04
C VAL A 182 0.95 -4.95 -6.39
N TYR A 183 1.38 -4.11 -7.31
CA TYR A 183 1.74 -4.50 -8.66
C TYR A 183 3.24 -4.35 -8.88
N ALA A 184 3.86 -5.35 -9.49
CA ALA A 184 5.26 -5.35 -9.86
C ALA A 184 5.43 -5.88 -11.27
N LYS A 185 6.48 -5.46 -11.97
CA LYS A 185 6.80 -5.95 -13.31
C LYS A 185 8.17 -6.58 -13.34
N TYR A 186 8.40 -7.46 -14.30
CA TYR A 186 9.73 -8.01 -14.52
C TYR A 186 10.71 -6.90 -14.86
N ASN A 187 11.90 -7.01 -14.27
CA ASN A 187 13.03 -6.18 -14.61
C ASN A 187 13.49 -6.53 -16.03
N ALA A 188 13.19 -5.66 -16.99
CA ALA A 188 13.66 -5.75 -18.36
C ALA A 188 15.14 -5.35 -18.49
#